data_AF-K3XBE4-F1
#
_entry.id   AF-K3XBE4-F1
#
_cell.length_a   1.000
_cell.length_b   1.000
_cell.length_c   1.000
_cell.angle_alpha   90.00
_cell.angle_beta   90.00
_cell.angle_gamma   90.00
#
_symmetry.space_group_name_H-M   'P 1'
#
loop_
_entity.id
_entity.type
_entity.pdbx_description
1 polymer ?
#
loop_
_entity_poly.entity_id
_entity_poly.type
_entity_poly.pdbx_seq_one_letter_code
_entity_poly.pdbx_strand_id
1 'polypeptide(L)'
;MITDALKFVKAALGDVLEAFPRDIRLSLYAKFCDEYDSPMTTHLEPVLRKRLIDDEVRHVMFSPTPAQYRFYAALLSLRSADGSATERQLWPQVLQKRATTLFYLKHARNWDLVVEFVMLDGLQVLADMFLHQDLQVRGQAIDSFVQITSNPRFDWFNDPVGYHDKVLHSKMIGLAAPSSPFMRNLMQNIQLYDPKHAKQLLELSDANSNHSVRLPGGTYVMLQVLAFFLSWVRKFYTQPRNELRLSRELLDLLENWPDRTQSEEPAELELARQVYEDFSRWPPAEESRDPDTLDNSRGLISASGDSALSGHLVDETDFYFSRELVERMLAKGDRQDDEPEEYKAIELCSEAIAAKMCLLDAYLLRARALVQLLERKTSTKMSNQSTDLHSDVHRCLDDCASVLSIDSANVLAWKYRLRVFAAMELWAEAQELLDEWFPADKGDTERLFLPEDINFFRAQREAVTEKLRIKLEKDALQQQLHAKKQTKQEASRFACKA
;
A
#
# COMPACT_ATOMS: atom_id res chain seq x y z
N MET A 1 16.08 42.08 -11.78
CA MET A 1 16.64 40.79 -12.22
C MET A 1 15.68 39.69 -11.77
N ILE A 2 15.34 38.74 -12.63
CA ILE A 2 14.52 37.58 -12.23
C ILE A 2 15.45 36.65 -11.44
N THR A 3 15.15 36.39 -10.16
CA THR A 3 15.90 35.44 -9.34
C THR A 3 15.78 34.03 -9.90
N ASP A 4 16.78 33.18 -9.66
CA ASP A 4 16.74 31.79 -10.16
C ASP A 4 15.59 31.00 -9.51
N ALA A 5 15.24 31.30 -8.25
CA ALA A 5 14.04 30.80 -7.59
C ALA A 5 12.77 31.13 -8.37
N LEU A 6 12.58 32.39 -8.80
CA LEU A 6 11.39 32.79 -9.55
C LEU A 6 11.29 32.07 -10.90
N LYS A 7 12.42 31.81 -11.57
CA LYS A 7 12.42 31.02 -12.82
C LYS A 7 11.96 29.59 -12.54
N PHE A 8 12.52 28.96 -11.50
CA PHE A 8 12.20 27.58 -11.15
C PHE A 8 10.74 27.43 -10.71
N VAL A 9 10.27 28.27 -9.78
CA VAL A 9 8.89 28.24 -9.28
C VAL A 9 7.89 28.51 -10.42
N LYS A 10 8.20 29.42 -11.36
CA LYS A 10 7.36 29.62 -12.56
C LYS A 10 7.33 28.40 -13.47
N ALA A 11 8.47 27.73 -13.67
CA ALA A 11 8.51 26.50 -14.45
C ALA A 11 7.74 25.36 -13.77
N ALA A 12 7.79 25.30 -12.43
CA ALA A 12 7.16 24.25 -11.66
C ALA A 12 5.65 24.46 -11.46
N LEU A 13 5.19 25.66 -11.13
CA LEU A 13 3.81 25.94 -10.70
C LEU A 13 3.06 26.90 -11.63
N GLY A 14 3.68 27.33 -12.73
CA GLY A 14 3.15 28.40 -13.57
C GLY A 14 1.76 28.11 -14.10
N ASP A 15 1.58 26.94 -14.70
CA ASP A 15 0.30 26.47 -15.25
C ASP A 15 -0.85 26.52 -14.23
N VAL A 16 -0.59 26.10 -12.98
CA VAL A 16 -1.58 26.14 -11.90
C VAL A 16 -1.83 27.56 -11.41
N LEU A 17 -0.77 28.34 -11.19
CA LEU A 17 -0.86 29.67 -10.59
C LEU A 17 -1.44 30.72 -11.54
N GLU A 18 -1.36 30.50 -12.86
CA GLU A 18 -1.99 31.37 -13.87
C GLU A 18 -3.52 31.44 -13.76
N ALA A 19 -4.16 30.43 -13.16
CA ALA A 19 -5.61 30.43 -12.94
C ALA A 19 -6.07 31.41 -11.85
N PHE A 20 -5.15 31.91 -11.02
CA PHE A 20 -5.48 32.81 -9.91
C PHE A 20 -5.46 34.28 -10.33
N PRO A 21 -6.27 35.15 -9.69
CA PRO A 21 -6.18 36.60 -9.86
C PRO A 21 -4.75 37.09 -9.68
N ARG A 22 -4.36 38.12 -10.45
CA ARG A 22 -2.98 38.61 -10.54
C ARG A 22 -2.35 38.83 -9.17
N ASP A 23 -3.08 39.44 -8.25
CA ASP A 23 -2.59 39.85 -6.94
C ASP A 23 -2.29 38.63 -6.05
N ILE A 24 -3.20 37.65 -6.07
CA ILE A 24 -3.06 36.37 -5.37
C ILE A 24 -1.91 35.57 -5.98
N ARG A 25 -1.85 35.49 -7.31
CA ARG A 25 -0.77 34.82 -8.05
C ARG A 25 0.60 35.39 -7.70
N LEU A 26 0.75 36.72 -7.64
CA LEU A 26 2.02 37.35 -7.24
C LEU A 26 2.40 37.03 -5.79
N SER A 27 1.43 37.03 -4.87
CA SER A 27 1.64 36.64 -3.47
C SER A 27 2.07 35.17 -3.35
N LEU A 28 1.43 34.26 -4.08
CA LEU A 28 1.79 32.84 -4.12
C LEU A 28 3.19 32.63 -4.70
N TYR A 29 3.54 33.32 -5.80
CA TYR A 29 4.90 33.26 -6.33
C TYR A 29 5.94 33.72 -5.32
N ALA A 30 5.70 34.83 -4.62
CA ALA A 30 6.60 35.31 -3.58
C ALA A 30 6.78 34.27 -2.46
N LYS A 31 5.67 33.76 -1.93
CA LYS A 31 5.67 32.70 -0.90
C LYS A 31 6.47 31.47 -1.34
N PHE A 32 6.22 30.95 -2.54
CA PHE A 32 6.92 29.76 -3.02
C PHE A 32 8.39 30.01 -3.38
N CYS A 33 8.77 31.23 -3.77
CA CYS A 33 10.18 31.60 -3.90
C CYS A 33 10.87 31.59 -2.53
N ASP A 34 10.24 32.14 -1.49
CA ASP A 34 10.79 32.11 -0.13
C ASP A 34 10.93 30.66 0.39
N GLU A 35 9.95 29.80 0.09
CA GLU A 35 10.02 28.37 0.42
C GLU A 35 11.10 27.61 -0.37
N TYR A 36 11.35 28.00 -1.62
CA TYR A 36 12.41 27.43 -2.46
C TYR A 36 13.80 27.87 -1.99
N ASP A 37 13.96 29.14 -1.61
CA ASP A 37 15.22 29.71 -1.14
C ASP A 37 15.57 29.24 0.28
N SER A 38 14.56 28.86 1.09
CA SER A 38 14.73 28.28 2.43
C SER A 38 14.22 26.82 2.51
N PRO A 39 14.95 25.87 1.89
CA PRO A 39 14.60 24.46 1.96
C PRO A 39 14.77 23.95 3.39
N MET A 40 13.75 23.26 3.93
CA MET A 40 13.75 22.75 5.30
C MET A 40 14.55 21.45 5.43
N THR A 41 15.78 21.40 4.88
CA THR A 41 16.58 20.19 4.70
C THR A 41 16.78 19.42 6.00
N THR A 42 17.20 20.10 7.06
CA THR A 42 17.42 19.52 8.39
C THR A 42 16.16 18.91 9.01
N HIS A 43 14.98 19.36 8.60
CA HIS A 43 13.69 18.83 9.05
C HIS A 43 13.17 17.71 8.14
N LEU A 44 13.52 17.71 6.86
CA LEU A 44 13.11 16.67 5.91
C LEU A 44 13.88 15.36 6.11
N GLU A 45 15.19 15.45 6.38
CA GLU A 45 16.05 14.27 6.58
C GLU A 45 15.49 13.24 7.58
N PRO A 46 15.07 13.63 8.82
CA PRO A 46 14.54 12.66 9.78
C PRO A 46 13.19 12.06 9.36
N VAL A 47 12.35 12.81 8.64
CA VAL A 47 11.05 12.32 8.15
C VAL A 47 11.28 11.27 7.05
N LEU A 48 12.18 11.58 6.12
CA LEU A 48 12.44 10.72 4.95
C LEU A 48 13.48 9.64 5.23
N ARG A 49 14.11 9.67 6.42
CA ARG A 49 15.21 8.78 6.84
C ARG A 49 16.32 8.72 5.79
N LYS A 50 16.58 9.85 5.12
CA LYS A 50 17.54 9.98 4.02
C LYS A 50 18.33 11.27 4.22
N ARG A 51 19.65 11.22 3.99
CA ARG A 51 20.49 12.43 3.88
C ARG A 51 20.18 13.16 2.60
N LEU A 52 19.95 14.46 2.70
CA LEU A 52 19.51 15.29 1.57
C LEU A 52 20.34 16.56 1.51
N ILE A 53 20.62 17.00 0.29
CA ILE A 53 21.08 18.37 0.04
C ILE A 53 19.90 19.27 -0.33
N ASP A 54 20.08 20.58 -0.17
CA ASP A 54 19.06 21.60 -0.44
C ASP A 54 18.41 21.46 -1.83
N ASP A 55 19.20 21.11 -2.85
CA ASP A 55 18.69 20.90 -4.22
C ASP A 55 17.80 19.66 -4.33
N GLU A 56 18.10 18.58 -3.60
CA GLU A 56 17.22 17.41 -3.55
C GLU A 56 15.90 17.74 -2.86
N VAL A 57 15.93 18.55 -1.80
CA VAL A 57 14.73 19.00 -1.08
C VAL A 57 13.84 19.87 -1.97
N ARG A 58 14.44 20.83 -2.69
CA ARG A 58 13.74 21.65 -3.69
C ARG A 58 13.10 20.77 -4.76
N HIS A 59 13.84 19.76 -5.25
CA HIS A 59 13.34 18.82 -6.24
C HIS A 59 12.14 18.02 -5.71
N VAL A 60 12.25 17.44 -4.51
CA VAL A 60 11.16 16.68 -3.87
C VAL A 60 9.91 17.55 -3.69
N MET A 61 10.05 18.81 -3.26
CA MET A 61 8.89 19.67 -2.98
C MET A 61 8.21 20.20 -4.25
N PHE A 62 8.97 20.63 -5.25
CA PHE A 62 8.41 21.37 -6.41
C PHE A 62 8.32 20.55 -7.70
N SER A 63 9.15 19.52 -7.86
CA SER A 63 9.24 18.71 -9.08
C SER A 63 9.60 17.25 -8.78
N PRO A 64 8.88 16.55 -7.89
CA PRO A 64 9.24 15.20 -7.49
C PRO A 64 9.24 14.24 -8.69
N THR A 65 10.21 13.33 -8.71
CA THR A 65 10.16 12.14 -9.56
C THR A 65 9.14 11.12 -9.01
N PRO A 66 8.65 10.15 -9.81
CA PRO A 66 7.79 9.08 -9.30
C PRO A 66 8.37 8.38 -8.06
N ALA A 67 9.68 8.06 -8.07
CA ALA A 67 10.37 7.43 -6.95
C ALA A 67 10.47 8.32 -5.69
N GLN A 68 10.42 9.65 -5.84
CA GLN A 68 10.39 10.60 -4.72
C GLN A 68 8.96 10.84 -4.21
N TYR A 69 7.95 10.51 -5.00
CA TYR A 69 6.55 10.77 -4.67
C TYR A 69 6.08 9.97 -3.46
N ARG A 70 6.70 8.81 -3.21
CA ARG A 70 6.54 8.03 -1.96
C ARG A 70 6.76 8.83 -0.68
N PHE A 71 7.54 9.90 -0.74
CA PHE A 71 7.79 10.76 0.41
C PHE A 71 6.57 11.59 0.79
N TYR A 72 5.63 11.86 -0.13
CA TYR A 72 4.45 12.65 0.17
C TYR A 72 3.50 11.96 1.15
N ALA A 73 3.37 10.63 1.12
CA ALA A 73 2.61 9.92 2.14
C ALA A 73 3.17 10.23 3.54
N ALA A 74 4.49 10.10 3.72
CA ALA A 74 5.15 10.41 4.99
C ALA A 74 5.05 11.89 5.39
N LEU A 75 5.21 12.83 4.45
CA LEU A 75 5.13 14.27 4.70
C LEU A 75 3.72 14.72 5.10
N LEU A 76 2.68 14.14 4.48
CA LEU A 76 1.29 14.45 4.79
C LEU A 76 0.82 13.78 6.09
N SER A 77 1.38 12.62 6.45
CA SER A 77 1.12 11.94 7.73
C SER A 77 1.76 12.60 8.96
N LEU A 78 2.55 13.67 8.78
CA LEU A 78 3.16 14.38 9.91
C LEU A 78 2.10 14.92 10.85
N ARG A 79 2.08 14.42 12.09
CA ARG A 79 1.11 14.88 13.09
C ARG A 79 1.53 16.24 13.64
N SER A 80 0.55 17.12 13.76
CA SER A 80 0.67 18.33 14.56
C SER A 80 0.89 17.93 16.02
N ALA A 81 1.93 18.46 16.66
CA ALA A 81 2.05 18.35 18.11
C ALA A 81 0.85 19.04 18.78
N ASP A 82 0.36 18.44 19.86
CA ASP A 82 -0.71 19.03 20.68
C ASP A 82 -0.25 20.42 21.18
N GLY A 83 -1.20 21.36 21.34
CA GLY A 83 -0.97 22.81 21.49
C GLY A 83 -0.06 23.30 22.64
N SER A 84 0.63 22.40 23.35
CA SER A 84 1.69 22.70 24.33
C SER A 84 3.10 22.76 23.72
N ALA A 85 3.21 22.59 22.40
CA ALA A 85 4.49 22.51 21.70
C ALA A 85 5.27 23.86 21.69
N THR A 86 6.54 23.80 22.09
CA THR A 86 7.48 24.93 21.98
C THR A 86 7.80 25.24 20.50
N GLU A 87 8.34 26.43 20.20
CA GLU A 87 8.66 26.88 18.83
C GLU A 87 9.53 25.87 18.03
N ARG A 88 10.42 25.13 18.71
CA ARG A 88 11.24 24.05 18.10
C ARG A 88 10.43 22.79 17.71
N GLN A 89 9.19 22.65 18.15
CA GLN A 89 8.31 21.50 17.88
C GLN A 89 7.24 21.79 16.81
N LEU A 90 7.23 23.01 16.23
CA LEU A 90 6.24 23.41 15.21
C LEU A 90 6.64 23.04 13.78
N TRP A 91 7.91 22.68 13.53
CA TRP A 91 8.38 22.36 12.17
C TRP A 91 7.58 21.25 11.47
N PRO A 92 7.04 20.19 12.13
CA PRO A 92 6.25 19.18 11.45
C PRO A 92 4.98 19.76 10.85
N GLN A 93 4.31 20.68 11.58
CA GLN A 93 3.11 21.37 11.09
C GLN A 93 3.45 22.28 9.90
N VAL A 94 4.53 23.05 9.99
CA VAL A 94 4.97 23.93 8.89
C VAL A 94 5.27 23.09 7.65
N LEU A 95 5.99 21.99 7.81
CA LEU A 95 6.36 21.11 6.72
C LEU A 95 5.14 20.41 6.11
N GLN A 96 4.23 19.89 6.93
CA GLN A 96 2.97 19.29 6.47
C GLN A 96 2.15 20.30 5.67
N LYS A 97 2.00 21.55 6.15
CA LYS A 97 1.26 22.60 5.43
C LYS A 97 1.88 22.92 4.08
N ARG A 98 3.21 23.02 4.00
CA ARG A 98 3.94 23.24 2.73
C ARG A 98 3.70 22.08 1.76
N ALA A 99 3.89 20.85 2.23
CA ALA A 99 3.70 19.64 1.43
C ALA A 99 2.24 19.51 0.95
N THR A 100 1.26 19.71 1.84
CA THR A 100 -0.18 19.67 1.51
C THR A 100 -0.53 20.72 0.48
N THR A 101 -0.02 21.95 0.61
CA THR A 101 -0.31 23.02 -0.35
C THR A 101 0.23 22.69 -1.73
N LEU A 102 1.46 22.21 -1.85
CA LEU A 102 2.07 21.83 -3.14
C LEU A 102 1.38 20.59 -3.74
N PHE A 103 1.05 19.61 -2.90
CA PHE A 103 0.31 18.42 -3.30
C PHE A 103 -1.05 18.79 -3.89
N TYR A 104 -1.83 19.60 -3.18
CA TYR A 104 -3.15 20.08 -3.61
C TYR A 104 -3.10 20.91 -4.89
N LEU A 105 -2.15 21.85 -5.00
CA LEU A 105 -2.10 22.77 -6.13
C LEU A 105 -1.70 22.05 -7.42
N LYS A 106 -0.68 21.19 -7.34
CA LYS A 106 -0.05 20.62 -8.52
C LYS A 106 -0.10 19.11 -8.54
N HIS A 107 0.38 18.48 -7.48
CA HIS A 107 0.80 17.09 -7.61
C HIS A 107 -0.36 16.10 -7.63
N ALA A 108 -1.45 16.38 -6.93
CA ALA A 108 -2.67 15.56 -6.94
C ALA A 108 -3.30 15.43 -8.34
N ARG A 109 -3.04 16.41 -9.23
CA ARG A 109 -3.52 16.41 -10.63
C ARG A 109 -2.63 15.61 -11.56
N ASN A 110 -1.37 15.39 -11.18
CA ASN A 110 -0.42 14.66 -12.00
C ASN A 110 -0.58 13.16 -11.77
N TRP A 111 -1.36 12.51 -12.64
CA TRP A 111 -1.65 11.07 -12.52
C TRP A 111 -0.39 10.20 -12.46
N ASP A 112 0.61 10.53 -13.27
CA ASP A 112 1.86 9.74 -13.37
C ASP A 112 2.64 9.72 -12.04
N LEU A 113 2.41 10.72 -11.18
CA LEU A 113 2.95 10.76 -9.83
C LEU A 113 1.96 10.18 -8.81
N VAL A 114 0.68 10.55 -8.90
CA VAL A 114 -0.30 10.25 -7.86
C VAL A 114 -0.62 8.76 -7.71
N VAL A 115 -0.42 7.97 -8.76
CA VAL A 115 -0.50 6.49 -8.69
C VAL A 115 0.40 5.95 -7.59
N GLU A 116 1.67 6.38 -7.54
CA GLU A 116 2.62 5.94 -6.51
C GLU A 116 2.16 6.31 -5.11
N PHE A 117 1.58 7.50 -4.95
CA PHE A 117 1.03 7.94 -3.66
C PHE A 117 -0.14 7.07 -3.22
N VAL A 118 -1.07 6.74 -4.12
CA VAL A 118 -2.21 5.86 -3.81
C VAL A 118 -1.73 4.45 -3.45
N MET A 119 -0.76 3.91 -4.20
CA MET A 119 -0.15 2.60 -3.92
C MET A 119 0.50 2.52 -2.53
N LEU A 120 0.90 3.66 -1.96
CA LEU A 120 1.51 3.78 -0.64
C LEU A 120 0.54 4.27 0.44
N ASP A 121 -0.73 3.89 0.32
CA ASP A 121 -1.80 4.23 1.26
C ASP A 121 -2.09 5.72 1.37
N GLY A 122 -1.71 6.51 0.36
CA GLY A 122 -1.91 7.96 0.35
C GLY A 122 -3.38 8.38 0.48
N LEU A 123 -4.33 7.59 -0.02
CA LEU A 123 -5.77 7.85 0.18
C LEU A 123 -6.15 7.78 1.68
N GLN A 124 -5.57 6.83 2.41
CA GLN A 124 -5.75 6.73 3.85
C GLN A 124 -5.16 7.94 4.57
N VAL A 125 -3.98 8.40 4.13
CA VAL A 125 -3.35 9.60 4.67
C VAL A 125 -4.24 10.84 4.48
N LEU A 126 -4.86 11.01 3.31
CA LEU A 126 -5.81 12.10 3.08
C LEU A 126 -7.07 11.97 3.94
N ALA A 127 -7.61 10.76 4.07
CA ALA A 127 -8.78 10.48 4.91
C ALA A 127 -8.54 10.82 6.39
N ASP A 128 -7.33 10.56 6.91
CA ASP A 128 -6.92 10.94 8.26
C ASP A 128 -6.96 12.47 8.47
N MET A 129 -6.74 13.24 7.39
CA MET A 129 -6.71 14.71 7.41
C MET A 129 -8.10 15.35 7.26
N PHE A 130 -9.17 14.58 7.03
CA PHE A 130 -10.53 15.12 6.89
C PHE A 130 -11.06 15.80 8.17
N LEU A 131 -10.42 15.56 9.32
CA LEU A 131 -10.71 16.25 10.58
C LEU A 131 -9.54 17.11 11.06
N HIS A 132 -8.62 17.48 10.17
CA HIS A 132 -7.47 18.29 10.55
C HIS A 132 -7.89 19.64 11.16
N GLN A 133 -7.20 20.09 12.20
CA GLN A 133 -7.58 21.31 12.95
C GLN A 133 -7.44 22.58 12.12
N ASP A 134 -6.42 22.61 11.26
CA ASP A 134 -6.25 23.67 10.26
C ASP A 134 -7.20 23.41 9.08
N LEU A 135 -8.15 24.34 8.89
CA LEU A 135 -9.15 24.28 7.83
C LEU A 135 -8.55 24.28 6.43
N GLN A 136 -7.44 24.98 6.23
CA GLN A 136 -6.78 25.02 4.93
C GLN A 136 -6.27 23.63 4.58
N VAL A 137 -5.58 22.98 5.53
CA VAL A 137 -5.08 21.61 5.35
C VAL A 137 -6.23 20.63 5.15
N ARG A 138 -7.30 20.75 5.95
CA ARG A 138 -8.51 19.91 5.83
C ARG A 138 -9.15 20.03 4.46
N GLY A 139 -9.42 21.26 4.01
CA GLY A 139 -10.03 21.52 2.71
C GLY A 139 -9.15 21.06 1.54
N GLN A 140 -7.84 21.30 1.63
CA GLN A 140 -6.88 20.82 0.63
C GLN A 140 -6.83 19.28 0.56
N ALA A 141 -6.91 18.58 1.69
CA ALA A 141 -6.92 17.12 1.71
C ALA A 141 -8.18 16.52 1.07
N ILE A 142 -9.35 17.07 1.40
CA ILE A 142 -10.63 16.63 0.81
C ILE A 142 -10.65 16.90 -0.69
N ASP A 143 -10.26 18.09 -1.13
CA ASP A 143 -10.24 18.40 -2.56
C ASP A 143 -9.19 17.58 -3.31
N SER A 144 -8.02 17.32 -2.70
CA SER A 144 -7.02 16.42 -3.30
C SER A 144 -7.56 15.00 -3.45
N PHE A 145 -8.36 14.51 -2.50
CA PHE A 145 -9.03 13.22 -2.62
C PHE A 145 -9.97 13.21 -3.83
N VAL A 146 -10.77 14.27 -4.00
CA VAL A 146 -11.65 14.43 -5.18
C VAL A 146 -10.85 14.51 -6.47
N GLN A 147 -9.75 15.27 -6.52
CA GLN A 147 -8.89 15.36 -7.70
C GLN A 147 -8.31 14.00 -8.12
N ILE A 148 -8.04 13.12 -7.15
CA ILE A 148 -7.56 11.75 -7.41
C ILE A 148 -8.70 10.85 -7.89
N THR A 149 -9.87 10.91 -7.26
CA THR A 149 -11.02 10.06 -7.60
C THR A 149 -11.74 10.48 -8.88
N SER A 150 -11.55 11.73 -9.31
CA SER A 150 -12.09 12.29 -10.56
C SER A 150 -11.03 12.47 -11.66
N ASN A 151 -9.83 11.89 -11.50
CA ASN A 151 -8.76 12.09 -12.47
C ASN A 151 -9.11 11.45 -13.83
N PRO A 152 -9.12 12.21 -14.95
CA PRO A 152 -9.54 11.70 -16.25
C PRO A 152 -8.62 10.62 -16.83
N ARG A 153 -7.40 10.45 -16.29
CA ARG A 153 -6.47 9.41 -16.73
C ARG A 153 -6.76 8.04 -16.10
N PHE A 154 -7.66 7.96 -15.12
CA PHE A 154 -8.04 6.71 -14.48
C PHE A 154 -9.50 6.71 -14.08
N ASP A 155 -10.26 5.88 -14.77
CA ASP A 155 -11.66 5.65 -14.44
C ASP A 155 -11.76 4.54 -13.39
N TRP A 156 -12.00 4.96 -12.15
CA TRP A 156 -12.21 4.07 -11.00
C TRP A 156 -13.39 3.10 -11.18
N PHE A 157 -14.29 3.34 -12.12
CA PHE A 157 -15.39 2.45 -12.41
C PHE A 157 -15.04 1.41 -13.47
N ASN A 158 -13.87 1.43 -14.12
CA ASN A 158 -13.48 0.34 -15.00
C ASN A 158 -13.08 -0.92 -14.21
N ASP A 159 -13.31 -2.09 -14.79
CA ASP A 159 -12.86 -3.35 -14.18
C ASP A 159 -11.32 -3.34 -14.06
N PRO A 160 -10.76 -3.71 -12.89
CA PRO A 160 -9.31 -3.67 -12.69
C PRO A 160 -8.63 -4.81 -13.45
N VAL A 161 -8.14 -4.53 -14.66
CA VAL A 161 -7.50 -5.52 -15.54
C VAL A 161 -6.01 -5.65 -15.21
N GLY A 162 -5.30 -4.52 -15.08
CA GLY A 162 -3.87 -4.46 -14.84
C GLY A 162 -3.46 -4.70 -13.38
N TYR A 163 -2.17 -4.98 -13.15
CA TYR A 163 -1.61 -5.08 -11.80
C TYR A 163 -1.82 -3.77 -11.02
N HIS A 164 -1.47 -2.63 -11.62
CA HIS A 164 -1.63 -1.31 -11.00
C HIS A 164 -3.10 -1.04 -10.64
N ASP A 165 -4.03 -1.25 -11.58
CA ASP A 165 -5.47 -1.04 -11.34
C ASP A 165 -5.96 -1.86 -10.14
N LYS A 166 -5.57 -3.14 -10.07
CA LYS A 166 -5.92 -4.01 -8.95
C LYS A 166 -5.38 -3.51 -7.62
N VAL A 167 -4.15 -3.02 -7.60
CA VAL A 167 -3.56 -2.42 -6.39
C VAL A 167 -4.31 -1.15 -6.01
N LEU A 168 -4.60 -0.26 -6.96
CA LEU A 168 -5.36 0.98 -6.72
C LEU A 168 -6.75 0.68 -6.15
N HIS A 169 -7.49 -0.25 -6.75
CA HIS A 169 -8.79 -0.70 -6.24
C HIS A 169 -8.65 -1.35 -4.85
N SER A 170 -7.59 -2.15 -4.63
CA SER A 170 -7.30 -2.73 -3.32
C SER A 170 -7.02 -1.66 -2.25
N LYS A 171 -6.39 -0.54 -2.62
CA LYS A 171 -6.14 0.59 -1.72
C LYS A 171 -7.41 1.38 -1.43
N MET A 172 -8.27 1.54 -2.44
CA MET A 172 -9.60 2.17 -2.27
C MET A 172 -10.51 1.35 -1.36
N ILE A 173 -10.60 0.02 -1.53
CA ILE A 173 -11.41 -0.83 -0.63
C ILE A 173 -10.85 -0.86 0.80
N GLY A 174 -9.54 -0.64 0.97
CA GLY A 174 -8.91 -0.47 2.28
C GLY A 174 -9.56 0.64 3.12
N LEU A 175 -10.17 1.64 2.49
CA LEU A 175 -10.92 2.70 3.18
C LEU A 175 -12.24 2.20 3.82
N ALA A 176 -12.76 1.05 3.37
CA ALA A 176 -13.92 0.40 3.98
C ALA A 176 -13.56 -0.43 5.22
N ALA A 177 -12.26 -0.64 5.50
CA ALA A 177 -11.84 -1.44 6.64
C ALA A 177 -12.33 -0.79 7.95
N PRO A 178 -12.74 -1.56 8.98
CA PRO A 178 -13.16 -1.01 10.27
C PRO A 178 -12.10 -0.17 10.98
N SER A 179 -10.82 -0.42 10.69
CA SER A 179 -9.69 0.36 11.19
C SER A 179 -9.50 1.69 10.44
N SER A 180 -10.08 1.85 9.26
CA SER A 180 -9.98 3.07 8.48
C SER A 180 -10.83 4.18 9.11
N PRO A 181 -10.25 5.35 9.39
CA PRO A 181 -11.01 6.51 9.81
C PRO A 181 -11.80 7.18 8.68
N PHE A 182 -11.76 6.70 7.43
CA PHE A 182 -12.34 7.39 6.27
C PHE A 182 -13.82 7.75 6.43
N MET A 183 -14.70 6.75 6.56
CA MET A 183 -16.14 6.99 6.66
C MET A 183 -16.47 7.80 7.92
N ARG A 184 -15.86 7.45 9.06
CA ARG A 184 -16.04 8.16 10.32
C ARG A 184 -15.67 9.64 10.21
N ASN A 185 -14.49 9.94 9.66
CA ASN A 185 -14.00 11.31 9.53
C ASN A 185 -14.85 12.12 8.54
N LEU A 186 -15.28 11.49 7.44
CA LEU A 186 -16.19 12.12 6.47
C LEU A 186 -17.52 12.48 7.11
N MET A 187 -18.14 11.53 7.83
CA MET A 187 -19.41 11.73 8.53
C MET A 187 -19.31 12.78 9.62
N GLN A 188 -18.28 12.72 10.47
CA GLN A 188 -18.06 13.73 11.51
C GLN A 188 -17.90 15.13 10.93
N ASN A 189 -17.24 15.27 9.78
CA ASN A 189 -17.08 16.56 9.13
C ASN A 189 -18.41 17.08 8.54
N ILE A 190 -19.26 16.21 7.98
CA ILE A 190 -20.63 16.58 7.55
C ILE A 190 -21.50 16.98 8.76
N GLN A 191 -21.38 16.27 9.89
CA GLN A 191 -22.13 16.55 11.11
C GLN A 191 -21.79 17.92 11.73
N LEU A 192 -20.64 18.53 11.42
CA LEU A 192 -20.31 19.91 11.87
C LEU A 192 -21.31 20.96 11.36
N TYR A 193 -22.06 20.64 10.30
CA TYR A 193 -23.06 21.53 9.70
C TYR A 193 -24.44 21.34 10.32
N ASP A 194 -24.71 20.16 10.92
CA ASP A 194 -25.99 19.85 11.55
C ASP A 194 -26.23 20.77 12.75
N PRO A 195 -27.30 21.60 12.74
CA PRO A 195 -27.62 22.50 13.84
C PRO A 195 -27.75 21.79 15.18
N LYS A 196 -28.23 20.53 15.19
CA LYS A 196 -28.40 19.73 16.41
C LYS A 196 -27.05 19.32 16.98
N HIS A 197 -26.15 18.82 16.13
CA HIS A 197 -24.80 18.40 16.53
C HIS A 197 -23.89 19.59 16.83
N ALA A 198 -23.97 20.66 16.04
CA ALA A 198 -23.19 21.88 16.27
C ALA A 198 -23.48 22.48 17.65
N LYS A 199 -24.74 22.45 18.11
CA LYS A 199 -25.10 22.89 19.46
C LYS A 199 -24.47 22.02 20.54
N GLN A 200 -24.51 20.69 20.38
CA GLN A 200 -23.88 19.76 21.32
C GLN A 200 -22.35 19.93 21.36
N LEU A 201 -21.72 20.13 20.20
CA LEU A 201 -20.29 20.39 20.12
C LEU A 201 -19.90 21.72 20.76
N LEU A 202 -20.69 22.78 20.58
CA LEU A 202 -20.47 24.06 21.25
C LEU A 202 -20.61 23.96 22.77
N GLU A 203 -21.47 23.08 23.28
CA GLU A 203 -21.65 22.83 24.72
C GLU A 203 -20.50 21.97 25.31
N LEU A 204 -19.89 21.10 24.50
CA LEU A 204 -18.80 20.21 24.93
C LEU A 204 -17.39 20.76 24.65
N SER A 205 -17.27 21.70 23.71
CA SER A 205 -15.99 22.27 23.32
C SER A 205 -15.54 23.30 24.33
N ASP A 206 -14.37 23.10 24.95
CA ASP A 206 -13.65 24.20 25.59
C ASP A 206 -13.51 25.34 24.57
N ALA A 207 -13.71 26.58 25.02
CA ALA A 207 -13.74 27.80 24.19
C ALA A 207 -12.49 28.03 23.29
N ASN A 208 -11.46 27.19 23.43
CA ASN A 208 -10.21 27.23 22.67
C ASN A 208 -10.07 26.11 21.61
N SER A 209 -11.02 25.19 21.46
CA SER A 209 -10.91 24.11 20.46
C SER A 209 -11.43 24.56 19.09
N ASN A 210 -10.51 24.73 18.13
CA ASN A 210 -10.79 25.07 16.72
C ASN A 210 -11.57 23.97 15.95
N HIS A 211 -12.12 22.95 16.62
CA HIS A 211 -12.79 21.81 15.98
C HIS A 211 -14.18 22.17 15.44
N SER A 212 -14.75 23.31 15.83
CA SER A 212 -16.09 23.76 15.46
C SER A 212 -16.16 24.55 14.15
N VAL A 213 -15.02 24.84 13.50
CA VAL A 213 -15.06 25.68 12.30
C VAL A 213 -15.45 24.86 11.06
N ARG A 214 -16.48 25.34 10.37
CA ARG A 214 -17.03 24.76 9.15
C ARG A 214 -16.18 25.16 7.93
N LEU A 215 -16.05 24.25 6.96
CA LEU A 215 -15.39 24.51 5.68
C LEU A 215 -16.40 25.18 4.72
N PRO A 216 -16.15 26.40 4.22
CA PRO A 216 -17.07 27.02 3.27
C PRO A 216 -17.24 26.14 2.02
N GLY A 217 -18.49 25.78 1.68
CA GLY A 217 -18.81 24.87 0.57
C GLY A 217 -18.36 23.41 0.76
N GLY A 218 -17.92 23.04 1.96
CA GLY A 218 -17.37 21.70 2.22
C GLY A 218 -18.41 20.58 2.12
N THR A 219 -19.68 20.86 2.38
CA THR A 219 -20.76 19.86 2.37
C THR A 219 -20.93 19.22 1.00
N TYR A 220 -20.92 20.03 -0.06
CA TYR A 220 -20.99 19.51 -1.43
C TYR A 220 -19.80 18.63 -1.80
N VAL A 221 -18.57 19.04 -1.46
CA VAL A 221 -17.36 18.25 -1.76
C VAL A 221 -17.35 16.93 -0.99
N MET A 222 -17.76 16.94 0.28
CA MET A 222 -17.89 15.71 1.08
C MET A 222 -18.97 14.79 0.55
N LEU A 223 -20.09 15.34 0.07
CA LEU A 223 -21.14 14.57 -0.59
C LEU A 223 -20.65 13.94 -1.89
N GLN A 224 -19.83 14.62 -2.69
CA GLN A 224 -19.20 14.04 -3.87
C GLN A 224 -18.30 12.85 -3.52
N VAL A 225 -17.48 12.98 -2.47
CA VAL A 225 -16.63 11.88 -1.97
C VAL A 225 -17.48 10.69 -1.52
N LEU A 226 -18.54 10.95 -0.75
CA LEU A 226 -19.48 9.92 -0.27
C LEU A 226 -20.17 9.22 -1.44
N ALA A 227 -20.74 10.00 -2.36
CA ALA A 227 -21.46 9.49 -3.54
C ALA A 227 -20.56 8.63 -4.43
N PHE A 228 -19.34 9.10 -4.69
CA PHE A 228 -18.31 8.34 -5.42
C PHE A 228 -18.05 7.00 -4.73
N PHE A 229 -17.73 7.04 -3.43
CA PHE A 229 -17.32 5.84 -2.70
C PHE A 229 -18.44 4.79 -2.62
N LEU A 230 -19.66 5.21 -2.26
CA LEU A 230 -20.81 4.30 -2.18
C LEU A 230 -21.14 3.67 -3.55
N SER A 231 -21.10 4.47 -4.61
CA SER A 231 -21.33 3.99 -5.97
C SER A 231 -20.26 3.00 -6.42
N TRP A 232 -19.00 3.29 -6.10
CA TRP A 232 -17.86 2.43 -6.40
C TRP A 232 -17.94 1.10 -5.64
N VAL A 233 -18.22 1.14 -4.33
CA VAL A 233 -18.40 -0.07 -3.50
C VAL A 233 -19.54 -0.92 -4.05
N ARG A 234 -20.70 -0.30 -4.34
CA ARG A 234 -21.85 -1.00 -4.93
C ARG A 234 -21.47 -1.71 -6.24
N LYS A 235 -20.78 -1.03 -7.16
CA LYS A 235 -20.41 -1.60 -8.46
C LYS A 235 -19.58 -2.89 -8.34
N PHE A 236 -18.58 -2.90 -7.47
CA PHE A 236 -17.58 -3.98 -7.42
C PHE A 236 -17.85 -5.06 -6.37
N TYR A 237 -18.55 -4.73 -5.29
CA TYR A 237 -18.63 -5.61 -4.12
C TYR A 237 -20.03 -6.09 -3.77
N THR A 238 -21.07 -5.67 -4.50
CA THR A 238 -22.44 -6.14 -4.25
C THR A 238 -23.03 -6.93 -5.40
N GLN A 239 -22.19 -7.34 -6.37
CA GLN A 239 -22.61 -8.24 -7.43
C GLN A 239 -22.89 -9.67 -6.90
N PRO A 240 -23.85 -10.40 -7.51
CA PRO A 240 -24.63 -10.04 -8.70
C PRO A 240 -25.88 -9.20 -8.41
N ARG A 241 -26.29 -9.07 -7.15
CA ARG A 241 -27.58 -8.47 -6.78
C ARG A 241 -27.58 -6.94 -6.83
N ASN A 242 -26.39 -6.34 -6.84
CA ASN A 242 -26.17 -4.90 -6.83
C ASN A 242 -26.82 -4.22 -5.60
N GLU A 243 -26.86 -4.91 -4.46
CA GLU A 243 -27.51 -4.45 -3.22
C GLU A 243 -26.47 -3.93 -2.22
N LEU A 244 -26.43 -2.60 -2.01
CA LEU A 244 -25.67 -2.01 -0.91
C LEU A 244 -26.65 -1.45 0.12
N ARG A 245 -26.63 -1.98 1.34
CA ARG A 245 -27.46 -1.48 2.45
C ARG A 245 -26.66 -0.49 3.28
N LEU A 246 -27.21 0.71 3.45
CA LEU A 246 -26.63 1.75 4.29
C LEU A 246 -27.19 1.66 5.72
N SER A 247 -26.47 2.24 6.67
CA SER A 247 -27.00 2.43 8.03
C SER A 247 -28.19 3.39 8.01
N ARG A 248 -29.09 3.24 8.99
CA ARG A 248 -30.21 4.19 9.15
C ARG A 248 -29.71 5.64 9.29
N GLU A 249 -28.64 5.85 10.05
CA GLU A 249 -28.06 7.18 10.25
C GLU A 249 -27.66 7.84 8.92
N LEU A 250 -27.05 7.08 8.01
CA LEU A 250 -26.60 7.61 6.73
C LEU A 250 -27.80 7.89 5.79
N LEU A 251 -28.81 7.02 5.81
CA LEU A 251 -30.06 7.25 5.06
C LEU A 251 -30.80 8.48 5.58
N ASP A 252 -30.93 8.63 6.90
CA ASP A 252 -31.56 9.79 7.54
C ASP A 252 -30.81 11.08 7.23
N LEU A 253 -29.47 11.03 7.17
CA LEU A 253 -28.63 12.16 6.77
C LEU A 253 -28.90 12.57 5.32
N LEU A 254 -28.93 11.62 4.39
CA LEU A 254 -29.15 11.88 2.97
C LEU A 254 -30.57 12.36 2.68
N GLU A 255 -31.58 11.77 3.33
CA GLU A 255 -33.00 12.18 3.18
C GLU A 255 -33.21 13.63 3.64
N ASN A 256 -32.61 13.98 4.78
CA ASN A 256 -32.78 15.28 5.41
C ASN A 256 -31.58 16.21 5.14
N TRP A 257 -30.88 16.01 4.03
CA TRP A 257 -29.66 16.76 3.69
C TRP A 257 -29.83 18.29 3.75
N PRO A 258 -30.90 18.91 3.21
CA PRO A 258 -31.09 20.37 3.30
C PRO A 258 -31.13 20.86 4.75
N ASP A 259 -31.87 20.17 5.62
CA ASP A 259 -32.04 20.55 7.03
C ASP A 259 -30.77 20.30 7.85
N ARG A 260 -30.03 19.23 7.51
CA ARG A 260 -28.80 18.82 8.20
C ARG A 260 -27.59 19.66 7.80
N THR A 261 -27.50 20.15 6.57
CA THR A 261 -26.34 20.92 6.11
C THR A 261 -26.59 22.41 6.04
N GLN A 262 -27.85 22.83 6.10
CA GLN A 262 -28.28 24.21 5.83
C GLN A 262 -27.86 24.68 4.43
N SER A 263 -27.66 23.75 3.48
CA SER A 263 -27.28 24.09 2.11
C SER A 263 -28.52 24.47 1.29
N GLU A 264 -28.38 25.57 0.55
CA GLU A 264 -29.36 26.04 -0.45
C GLU A 264 -28.86 25.80 -1.89
N GLU A 265 -27.71 25.14 -2.06
CA GLU A 265 -27.07 24.97 -3.37
C GLU A 265 -27.81 23.89 -4.19
N PRO A 266 -28.40 24.22 -5.37
CA PRO A 266 -29.27 23.29 -6.08
C PRO A 266 -28.60 22.01 -6.57
N ALA A 267 -27.33 22.07 -6.99
CA ALA A 267 -26.58 20.90 -7.46
C ALA A 267 -26.22 19.97 -6.30
N GLU A 268 -25.94 20.51 -5.11
CA GLU A 268 -25.74 19.74 -3.89
C GLU A 268 -27.02 19.01 -3.48
N LEU A 269 -28.15 19.72 -3.44
CA LEU A 269 -29.44 19.13 -3.06
C LEU A 269 -29.88 18.04 -4.05
N GLU A 270 -29.67 18.26 -5.34
CA GLU A 270 -29.97 17.28 -6.38
C GLU A 270 -29.08 16.04 -6.25
N LEU A 271 -27.78 16.21 -5.99
CA LEU A 271 -26.88 15.08 -5.77
C LEU A 271 -27.29 14.28 -4.52
N ALA A 272 -27.64 14.95 -3.41
CA ALA A 272 -28.05 14.28 -2.17
C ALA A 272 -29.31 13.44 -2.39
N ARG A 273 -30.29 14.01 -3.10
CA ARG A 273 -31.53 13.32 -3.50
C ARG A 273 -31.25 12.09 -4.36
N GLN A 274 -30.38 12.23 -5.37
CA GLN A 274 -30.01 11.11 -6.25
C GLN A 274 -29.33 9.98 -5.46
N VAL A 275 -28.38 10.31 -4.58
CA VAL A 275 -27.71 9.32 -3.73
C VAL A 275 -28.72 8.65 -2.81
N TYR A 276 -29.61 9.39 -2.16
CA TYR A 276 -30.66 8.81 -1.33
C TYR A 276 -31.52 7.82 -2.13
N GLU A 277 -32.07 8.22 -3.28
CA GLU A 277 -32.92 7.36 -4.14
C GLU A 277 -32.20 6.11 -4.65
N ASP A 278 -30.88 6.20 -4.84
CA ASP A 278 -30.04 5.10 -5.29
C ASP A 278 -29.76 4.05 -4.21
N PHE A 279 -29.88 4.40 -2.93
CA PHE A 279 -29.54 3.52 -1.80
C PHE A 279 -30.70 3.26 -0.82
N SER A 280 -31.81 3.99 -0.90
CA SER A 280 -32.98 3.82 -0.03
C SER A 280 -33.96 2.72 -0.46
N ARG A 281 -33.74 2.08 -1.62
CA ARG A 281 -34.63 1.00 -2.11
C ARG A 281 -34.54 -0.29 -1.28
N TRP A 282 -33.58 -0.37 -0.36
CA TRP A 282 -33.33 -1.51 0.50
C TRP A 282 -33.49 -1.08 1.95
N PRO A 283 -33.97 -1.97 2.84
CA PRO A 283 -34.08 -1.64 4.25
C PRO A 283 -32.69 -1.34 4.84
N PRO A 284 -32.63 -0.49 5.89
CA PRO A 284 -31.40 -0.22 6.62
C PRO A 284 -30.68 -1.51 7.04
N ALA A 285 -29.35 -1.46 7.05
CA ALA A 285 -28.51 -2.63 7.36
C ALA A 285 -28.85 -3.28 8.72
N GLU A 286 -29.36 -2.51 9.68
CA GLU A 286 -29.72 -2.98 11.02
C GLU A 286 -31.02 -3.78 11.07
N GLU A 287 -31.96 -3.55 10.15
CA GLU A 287 -33.30 -4.17 10.16
C GLU A 287 -33.31 -5.59 9.60
N SER A 288 -32.30 -5.96 8.82
CA SER A 288 -32.28 -7.22 8.08
C SER A 288 -31.71 -8.43 8.83
N ARG A 289 -31.62 -8.37 10.16
CA ARG A 289 -31.22 -9.52 10.97
C ARG A 289 -32.38 -10.51 11.08
N ASP A 290 -32.73 -11.15 9.97
CA ASP A 290 -33.55 -12.37 10.01
C ASP A 290 -32.69 -13.48 10.65
N PRO A 291 -33.09 -14.04 11.80
CA PRO A 291 -32.30 -15.03 12.53
C PRO A 291 -32.08 -16.35 11.75
N ASP A 292 -32.85 -16.59 10.69
CA ASP A 292 -32.81 -17.83 9.89
C ASP A 292 -31.90 -17.76 8.64
N THR A 293 -31.30 -16.61 8.32
CA THR A 293 -30.47 -16.41 7.08
C THR A 293 -28.95 -16.33 7.32
N LEU A 294 -28.50 -16.72 8.50
CA LEU A 294 -27.09 -16.65 8.91
C LEU A 294 -26.16 -17.60 8.13
N ASP A 295 -26.68 -18.54 7.33
CA ASP A 295 -25.85 -19.58 6.71
C ASP A 295 -25.37 -19.26 5.27
N ASN A 296 -25.88 -18.21 4.61
CA ASN A 296 -25.54 -17.89 3.20
C ASN A 296 -25.23 -16.41 2.91
N SER A 297 -25.15 -15.55 3.93
CA SER A 297 -24.92 -14.10 3.77
C SER A 297 -23.47 -13.68 4.05
N ARG A 298 -22.50 -14.53 3.70
CA ARG A 298 -21.06 -14.25 3.84
C ARG A 298 -20.63 -13.23 2.76
N GLY A 299 -20.52 -11.95 3.14
CA GLY A 299 -19.93 -10.90 2.28
C GLY A 299 -20.60 -9.53 2.27
N LEU A 300 -21.60 -9.24 3.12
CA LEU A 300 -22.18 -7.89 3.16
C LEU A 300 -21.18 -6.90 3.79
N ILE A 301 -20.58 -6.05 2.96
CA ILE A 301 -19.90 -4.83 3.42
C ILE A 301 -20.97 -3.92 4.03
N SER A 302 -21.11 -3.96 5.35
CA SER A 302 -21.96 -3.01 6.09
C SER A 302 -21.18 -1.73 6.31
N ALA A 303 -21.56 -0.65 5.63
CA ALA A 303 -21.06 0.69 5.91
C ALA A 303 -21.74 1.26 7.16
N SER A 304 -21.39 0.74 8.35
CA SER A 304 -21.89 1.26 9.63
C SER A 304 -20.92 2.28 10.23
N GLY A 305 -21.45 3.44 10.63
CA GLY A 305 -20.71 4.58 11.20
C GLY A 305 -20.48 4.54 12.73
N ASP A 306 -21.01 3.54 13.45
CA ASP A 306 -20.95 3.41 14.92
C ASP A 306 -20.51 1.99 15.30
N SER A 307 -19.78 1.67 16.39
CA SER A 307 -19.56 2.35 17.66
C SER A 307 -18.22 1.91 18.26
N ALA A 308 -17.44 2.85 18.77
CA ALA A 308 -16.33 2.57 19.67
C ALA A 308 -16.89 1.96 20.97
N LEU A 309 -16.26 0.86 21.45
CA LEU A 309 -16.56 0.13 22.69
C LEU A 309 -17.51 -1.08 22.57
N SER A 310 -17.14 -2.10 21.79
CA SER A 310 -17.35 -3.48 22.27
C SER A 310 -16.31 -4.42 21.64
N GLY A 311 -15.47 -5.01 22.49
CA GLY A 311 -14.51 -6.04 22.10
C GLY A 311 -15.20 -7.38 21.94
N HIS A 312 -15.88 -7.58 20.82
CA HIS A 312 -16.35 -8.91 20.44
C HIS A 312 -15.36 -9.54 19.46
N LEU A 313 -14.85 -10.70 19.91
CA LEU A 313 -14.00 -11.61 19.15
C LEU A 313 -14.60 -11.85 17.75
N VAL A 314 -13.84 -11.45 16.72
CA VAL A 314 -14.13 -11.77 15.33
C VAL A 314 -14.04 -13.29 15.19
N ASP A 315 -15.12 -13.89 14.69
CA ASP A 315 -15.24 -15.32 14.44
C ASP A 315 -14.18 -15.76 13.43
N GLU A 316 -13.39 -16.78 13.78
CA GLU A 316 -12.18 -17.24 13.06
C GLU A 316 -12.48 -17.96 11.74
N THR A 317 -13.69 -17.82 11.16
CA THR A 317 -14.12 -18.62 9.99
C THR A 317 -14.24 -17.87 8.67
N ASP A 318 -14.07 -16.54 8.66
CA ASP A 318 -14.09 -15.72 7.43
C ASP A 318 -12.67 -15.23 7.07
N PHE A 319 -11.77 -16.15 6.73
CA PHE A 319 -10.40 -15.82 6.33
C PHE A 319 -10.32 -15.35 4.87
N TYR A 320 -10.54 -14.06 4.65
CA TYR A 320 -10.06 -13.40 3.43
C TYR A 320 -8.53 -13.34 3.42
N PHE A 321 -7.91 -13.55 2.26
CA PHE A 321 -6.48 -13.35 2.07
C PHE A 321 -6.07 -11.94 2.54
N SER A 322 -5.32 -11.87 3.63
CA SER A 322 -4.69 -10.64 4.15
C SER A 322 -3.19 -10.86 4.17
N ARG A 323 -2.46 -9.92 3.58
CA ARG A 323 -0.99 -9.91 3.61
C ARG A 323 -0.48 -9.98 5.05
N GLU A 324 -1.05 -9.18 5.95
CA GLU A 324 -0.66 -9.12 7.36
C GLU A 324 -0.94 -10.43 8.10
N LEU A 325 -2.02 -11.13 7.74
CA LEU A 325 -2.30 -12.45 8.30
C LEU A 325 -1.24 -13.46 7.88
N VAL A 326 -0.95 -13.55 6.58
CA VAL A 326 0.06 -14.48 6.06
C VAL A 326 1.45 -14.12 6.58
N GLU A 327 1.80 -12.83 6.64
CA GLU A 327 3.05 -12.38 7.24
C GLU A 327 3.15 -12.75 8.72
N ARG A 328 2.05 -12.66 9.49
CA ARG A 328 2.01 -13.12 10.89
C ARG A 328 2.19 -14.63 11.01
N MET A 329 1.57 -15.42 10.12
CA MET A 329 1.77 -16.87 10.06
C MET A 329 3.24 -17.21 9.79
N LEU A 330 3.85 -16.58 8.78
CA LEU A 330 5.25 -16.81 8.39
C LEU A 330 6.29 -16.17 9.34
N ALA A 331 5.84 -15.37 10.31
CA ALA A 331 6.68 -14.76 11.34
C ALA A 331 6.67 -15.57 12.66
N LYS A 332 5.63 -16.38 12.92
CA LYS A 332 5.59 -17.29 14.06
C LYS A 332 6.59 -18.43 13.80
N GLY A 333 7.82 -18.25 14.27
CA GLY A 333 8.88 -19.25 14.17
C GLY A 333 8.52 -20.57 14.88
N ASP A 334 9.22 -21.63 14.49
CA ASP A 334 9.12 -23.04 14.94
C ASP A 334 8.45 -23.22 16.30
N ARG A 335 7.12 -23.36 16.30
CA ARG A 335 6.40 -24.01 17.40
C ARG A 335 6.40 -25.49 17.09
N GLN A 336 7.01 -26.26 17.98
CA GLN A 336 7.41 -27.66 17.74
C GLN A 336 6.22 -28.63 17.65
N ASP A 337 5.02 -28.20 18.03
CA ASP A 337 3.86 -29.07 18.26
C ASP A 337 2.64 -28.79 17.35
N ASP A 338 2.69 -27.76 16.50
CA ASP A 338 1.59 -27.39 15.60
C ASP A 338 1.91 -27.73 14.13
N GLU A 339 0.86 -28.00 13.34
CA GLU A 339 0.97 -28.08 11.88
C GLU A 339 1.73 -26.85 11.34
N PRO A 340 2.70 -27.02 10.43
CA PRO A 340 3.50 -25.90 9.93
C PRO A 340 2.57 -24.79 9.40
N GLU A 341 2.64 -23.61 10.01
CA GLU A 341 1.90 -22.42 9.58
C GLU A 341 2.20 -22.10 8.10
N GLU A 342 3.33 -22.58 7.56
CA GLU A 342 3.66 -22.56 6.14
C GLU A 342 2.61 -23.24 5.25
N TYR A 343 2.03 -24.38 5.64
CA TYR A 343 1.01 -25.06 4.83
C TYR A 343 -0.27 -24.22 4.72
N LYS A 344 -0.72 -23.66 5.84
CA LYS A 344 -1.88 -22.75 5.88
C LYS A 344 -1.64 -21.49 5.06
N ALA A 345 -0.44 -20.91 5.17
CA ALA A 345 -0.03 -19.78 4.34
C ALA A 345 -0.03 -20.14 2.84
N ILE A 346 0.48 -21.31 2.46
CA ILE A 346 0.47 -21.79 1.07
C ILE A 346 -0.96 -21.95 0.56
N GLU A 347 -1.86 -22.51 1.36
CA GLU A 347 -3.27 -22.69 1.01
C GLU A 347 -3.97 -21.35 0.77
N LEU A 348 -3.90 -20.43 1.74
CA LEU A 348 -4.48 -19.08 1.63
C LEU A 348 -3.95 -18.31 0.41
N CYS A 349 -2.65 -18.37 0.16
CA CYS A 349 -2.08 -17.73 -1.03
C CYS A 349 -2.54 -18.41 -2.32
N SER A 350 -2.78 -19.72 -2.30
CA SER A 350 -3.25 -20.46 -3.47
C SER A 350 -4.69 -20.13 -3.82
N GLU A 351 -5.55 -20.00 -2.82
CA GLU A 351 -6.92 -19.52 -2.98
C GLU A 351 -6.93 -18.10 -3.55
N ALA A 352 -6.09 -17.20 -3.01
CA ALA A 352 -5.95 -15.83 -3.52
C ALA A 352 -5.50 -15.80 -5.00
N ILE A 353 -4.52 -16.64 -5.37
CA ILE A 353 -4.05 -16.76 -6.75
C ILE A 353 -5.16 -17.30 -7.67
N ALA A 354 -5.90 -18.32 -7.23
CA ALA A 354 -7.01 -18.88 -7.98
C ALA A 354 -8.13 -17.84 -8.20
N ALA A 355 -8.39 -17.02 -7.19
CA ALA A 355 -9.32 -15.88 -7.24
C ALA A 355 -8.77 -14.67 -8.01
N LYS A 356 -7.52 -14.73 -8.51
CA LYS A 356 -6.80 -13.63 -9.17
C LYS A 356 -6.69 -12.35 -8.32
N MET A 357 -6.67 -12.50 -7.00
CA MET A 357 -6.57 -11.42 -6.01
C MET A 357 -5.12 -11.19 -5.61
N CYS A 358 -4.70 -9.92 -5.52
CA CYS A 358 -3.38 -9.51 -5.01
C CYS A 358 -2.20 -10.34 -5.55
N LEU A 359 -2.23 -10.67 -6.86
CA LEU A 359 -1.38 -11.70 -7.47
C LEU A 359 0.11 -11.58 -7.10
N LEU A 360 0.68 -10.37 -7.15
CA LEU A 360 2.10 -10.16 -6.80
C LEU A 360 2.39 -10.59 -5.35
N ASP A 361 1.60 -10.09 -4.40
CA ASP A 361 1.78 -10.39 -2.97
C ASP A 361 1.47 -11.86 -2.68
N ALA A 362 0.44 -12.42 -3.31
CA ALA A 362 0.07 -13.83 -3.12
C ALA A 362 1.15 -14.78 -3.65
N TYR A 363 1.69 -14.54 -4.85
CA TYR A 363 2.83 -15.32 -5.37
C TYR A 363 4.07 -15.15 -4.50
N LEU A 364 4.37 -13.92 -4.08
CA LEU A 364 5.57 -13.64 -3.30
C LEU A 364 5.51 -14.27 -1.89
N LEU A 365 4.36 -14.18 -1.21
CA LEU A 365 4.15 -14.80 0.10
C LEU A 365 4.10 -16.32 0.02
N ARG A 366 3.50 -16.89 -1.06
CA ARG A 366 3.53 -18.34 -1.28
C ARG A 366 4.95 -18.84 -1.52
N ALA A 367 5.73 -18.13 -2.34
CA ALA A 367 7.14 -18.43 -2.55
C ALA A 367 7.93 -18.38 -1.22
N ARG A 368 7.70 -17.37 -0.39
CA ARG A 368 8.31 -17.27 0.95
C ARG A 368 7.97 -18.49 1.82
N ALA A 369 6.69 -18.86 1.88
CA ALA A 369 6.20 -19.99 2.67
C ALA A 369 6.81 -21.32 2.19
N LEU A 370 6.85 -21.53 0.86
CA LEU A 370 7.48 -22.70 0.24
C LEU A 370 8.98 -22.77 0.57
N VAL A 371 9.71 -21.66 0.47
CA VAL A 371 11.14 -21.62 0.84
C VAL A 371 11.36 -22.01 2.30
N GLN A 372 10.58 -21.46 3.23
CA GLN A 372 10.68 -21.81 4.66
C GLN A 372 10.38 -23.30 4.89
N LEU A 373 9.35 -23.83 4.24
CA LEU A 373 9.00 -25.25 4.30
C LEU A 373 10.14 -26.15 3.75
N LEU A 374 10.73 -25.77 2.62
CA LEU A 374 11.86 -26.48 2.01
C LEU A 374 13.07 -26.52 2.94
N GLU A 375 13.46 -25.37 3.50
CA GLU A 375 14.58 -25.26 4.45
C GLU A 375 14.35 -26.13 5.71
N ARG A 376 13.11 -26.21 6.20
CA ARG A 376 12.74 -27.07 7.33
C ARG A 376 12.83 -28.56 6.94
N LYS A 377 12.29 -28.94 5.78
CA LYS A 377 12.35 -30.32 5.26
C LYS A 377 13.80 -30.80 5.06
N THR A 378 14.68 -29.94 4.53
CA THR A 378 16.09 -30.27 4.31
C THR A 378 16.87 -30.36 5.63
N SER A 379 16.53 -29.52 6.62
CA SER A 379 17.21 -29.51 7.92
C SER A 379 16.86 -30.74 8.79
N THR A 380 15.63 -31.22 8.70
CA THR A 380 15.12 -32.33 9.55
C THR A 380 15.50 -33.73 9.06
N LYS A 381 16.25 -33.86 7.94
CA LYS A 381 16.63 -35.16 7.33
C LYS A 381 15.45 -36.13 7.21
N MET A 382 14.25 -35.63 6.88
CA MET A 382 13.08 -36.48 6.66
C MET A 382 13.25 -37.28 5.36
N SER A 383 13.90 -38.44 5.46
CA SER A 383 14.37 -39.28 4.36
C SER A 383 13.27 -39.90 3.48
N ASN A 384 11.98 -39.74 3.81
CA ASN A 384 10.91 -40.52 3.18
C ASN A 384 9.97 -39.71 2.25
N GLN A 385 10.20 -38.42 2.03
CA GLN A 385 9.31 -37.54 1.22
C GLN A 385 10.02 -36.89 0.02
N SER A 386 10.76 -37.67 -0.77
CA SER A 386 11.51 -37.13 -1.91
C SER A 386 10.63 -36.56 -3.03
N THR A 387 9.40 -37.06 -3.22
CA THR A 387 8.51 -36.63 -4.31
C THR A 387 7.91 -35.25 -4.06
N ASP A 388 7.52 -34.97 -2.82
CA ASP A 388 6.85 -33.71 -2.47
C ASP A 388 7.84 -32.54 -2.51
N LEU A 389 9.11 -32.80 -2.16
CA LEU A 389 10.17 -31.79 -2.17
C LEU A 389 10.40 -31.20 -3.57
N HIS A 390 10.42 -32.03 -4.61
CA HIS A 390 10.59 -31.55 -5.99
C HIS A 390 9.39 -30.72 -6.46
N SER A 391 8.16 -31.11 -6.10
CA SER A 391 6.96 -30.35 -6.41
C SER A 391 6.98 -28.96 -5.76
N ASP A 392 7.36 -28.88 -4.48
CA ASP A 392 7.47 -27.62 -3.75
C ASP A 392 8.54 -26.68 -4.34
N VAL A 393 9.68 -27.24 -4.77
CA VAL A 393 10.75 -26.51 -5.47
C VAL A 393 10.23 -25.89 -6.76
N HIS A 394 9.62 -26.69 -7.64
CA HIS A 394 9.09 -26.19 -8.91
C HIS A 394 8.04 -25.11 -8.70
N ARG A 395 7.09 -25.35 -7.79
CA ARG A 395 6.04 -24.39 -7.46
C ARG A 395 6.61 -23.07 -6.96
N CYS A 396 7.63 -23.10 -6.11
CA CYS A 396 8.26 -21.88 -5.61
C CYS A 396 9.00 -21.12 -6.73
N LEU A 397 9.69 -21.84 -7.63
CA LEU A 397 10.38 -21.22 -8.76
C LEU A 397 9.39 -20.60 -9.76
N ASP A 398 8.25 -21.27 -10.01
CA ASP A 398 7.17 -20.76 -10.85
C ASP A 398 6.51 -19.51 -10.25
N ASP A 399 6.30 -19.49 -8.92
CA ASP A 399 5.80 -18.31 -8.20
C ASP A 399 6.76 -17.13 -8.33
N CYS A 400 8.06 -17.36 -8.12
CA CYS A 400 9.08 -16.33 -8.31
C CYS A 400 9.15 -15.85 -9.77
N ALA A 401 9.06 -16.75 -10.75
CA ALA A 401 9.02 -16.39 -12.16
C ALA A 401 7.78 -15.56 -12.50
N SER A 402 6.63 -15.89 -11.90
CA SER A 402 5.39 -15.11 -12.04
C SER A 402 5.55 -13.70 -11.48
N VAL A 403 6.16 -13.55 -10.29
CA VAL A 403 6.50 -12.23 -9.73
C VAL A 403 7.45 -11.46 -10.65
N LEU A 404 8.51 -12.09 -11.14
CA LEU A 404 9.51 -11.45 -12.01
C LEU A 404 8.98 -11.08 -13.39
N SER A 405 7.94 -11.77 -13.87
CA SER A 405 7.24 -11.39 -15.10
C SER A 405 6.41 -10.10 -14.94
N ILE A 406 5.98 -9.82 -13.72
CA ILE A 406 5.23 -8.59 -13.36
C ILE A 406 6.20 -7.47 -12.99
N ASP A 407 7.21 -7.79 -12.19
CA ASP A 407 8.25 -6.88 -11.69
C ASP A 407 9.62 -7.56 -11.76
N SER A 408 10.34 -7.33 -12.86
CA SER A 408 11.67 -7.93 -13.09
C SER A 408 12.72 -7.48 -12.06
N ALA A 409 12.48 -6.35 -11.38
CA ALA A 409 13.35 -5.80 -10.35
C ALA A 409 12.92 -6.26 -8.93
N ASN A 410 12.03 -7.24 -8.80
CA ASN A 410 11.59 -7.68 -7.49
C ASN A 410 12.68 -8.45 -6.72
N VAL A 411 13.40 -7.73 -5.86
CA VAL A 411 14.52 -8.26 -5.07
C VAL A 411 14.14 -9.49 -4.23
N LEU A 412 12.91 -9.52 -3.68
CA LEU A 412 12.48 -10.60 -2.80
C LEU A 412 12.30 -11.91 -3.59
N ALA A 413 11.72 -11.86 -4.79
CA ALA A 413 11.62 -13.03 -5.66
C ALA A 413 13.00 -13.60 -6.02
N TRP A 414 13.97 -12.74 -6.36
CA TRP A 414 15.36 -13.16 -6.58
C TRP A 414 15.98 -13.80 -5.33
N LYS A 415 15.79 -13.20 -4.15
CA LYS A 415 16.25 -13.75 -2.86
C LYS A 415 15.65 -15.12 -2.58
N TYR A 416 14.36 -15.33 -2.87
CA TYR A 416 13.69 -16.61 -2.67
C TYR A 416 14.18 -17.69 -3.65
N ARG A 417 14.40 -17.39 -4.93
CA ARG A 417 15.02 -18.35 -5.88
C ARG A 417 16.40 -18.83 -5.39
N LEU A 418 17.25 -17.92 -4.91
CA LEU A 418 18.56 -18.28 -4.36
C LEU A 418 18.46 -19.16 -3.12
N ARG A 419 17.49 -18.90 -2.23
CA ARG A 419 17.26 -19.74 -1.05
C ARG A 419 16.78 -21.13 -1.42
N VAL A 420 15.91 -21.27 -2.43
CA VAL A 420 15.51 -22.59 -2.96
C VAL A 420 16.73 -23.36 -3.47
N PHE A 421 17.58 -22.74 -4.29
CA PHE A 421 18.78 -23.40 -4.79
C PHE A 421 19.76 -23.76 -3.68
N ALA A 422 19.90 -22.91 -2.67
CA ALA A 422 20.74 -23.19 -1.52
C ALA A 422 20.21 -24.36 -0.68
N ALA A 423 18.90 -24.43 -0.45
CA ALA A 423 18.26 -25.54 0.27
C ALA A 423 18.41 -26.87 -0.47
N MET A 424 18.41 -26.84 -1.81
CA MET A 424 18.53 -28.03 -2.66
C MET A 424 19.97 -28.36 -3.09
N GLU A 425 20.97 -27.61 -2.60
CA GLU A 425 22.38 -27.73 -3.01
C GLU A 425 22.62 -27.64 -4.54
N LEU A 426 21.78 -26.86 -5.22
CA LEU A 426 21.81 -26.58 -6.67
C LEU A 426 22.71 -25.37 -6.97
N TRP A 427 24.00 -25.50 -6.64
CA TRP A 427 24.95 -24.37 -6.71
C TRP A 427 25.30 -23.92 -8.13
N ALA A 428 25.14 -24.78 -9.14
CA ALA A 428 25.40 -24.41 -10.54
C ALA A 428 24.29 -23.49 -11.07
N GLU A 429 23.04 -23.85 -10.80
CA GLU A 429 21.85 -23.09 -11.15
C GLU A 429 21.79 -21.75 -10.40
N ALA A 430 22.22 -21.74 -9.13
CA ALA A 430 22.38 -20.50 -8.38
C ALA A 430 23.42 -19.56 -8.99
N GLN A 431 24.54 -20.12 -9.49
CA GLN A 431 25.58 -19.33 -10.16
C GLN A 431 25.06 -18.74 -11.48
N GLU A 432 24.38 -19.54 -12.30
CA GLU A 432 23.77 -19.09 -13.55
C GLU A 432 22.75 -17.98 -13.30
N LEU A 433 21.91 -18.12 -12.27
CA LEU A 433 20.96 -17.08 -11.87
C LEU A 433 21.65 -15.77 -11.48
N LEU A 434 22.75 -15.85 -10.73
CA LEU A 434 23.52 -14.66 -10.31
C LEU A 434 24.25 -14.01 -11.48
N ASP A 435 24.69 -14.79 -12.46
CA ASP A 435 25.32 -14.30 -13.68
C ASP A 435 24.28 -13.66 -14.64
N GLU A 436 23.04 -14.19 -14.67
CA GLU A 436 21.90 -13.54 -15.34
C GLU A 436 21.55 -12.19 -14.68
N TRP A 437 21.60 -12.15 -13.35
CA TRP A 437 21.27 -10.96 -12.56
C TRP A 437 22.37 -9.88 -12.63
N PHE A 438 23.63 -10.27 -12.64
CA PHE A 438 24.80 -9.41 -12.84
C PHE A 438 25.54 -9.75 -14.14
N PRO A 439 24.99 -9.35 -15.30
CA PRO A 439 25.77 -9.44 -16.53
C PRO A 439 27.01 -8.56 -16.37
N ALA A 440 28.19 -9.16 -16.52
CA ALA A 440 29.49 -8.54 -16.23
C ALA A 440 29.75 -7.20 -16.98
N ASP A 441 28.96 -6.90 -18.01
CA ASP A 441 29.16 -5.78 -18.94
C ASP A 441 28.08 -4.66 -18.87
N LYS A 442 27.10 -4.69 -17.95
CA LYS A 442 26.02 -3.68 -17.94
C LYS A 442 25.95 -2.87 -16.63
N GLY A 443 26.42 -1.62 -16.70
CA GLY A 443 26.27 -0.62 -15.63
C GLY A 443 24.83 -0.15 -15.39
N ASP A 444 23.86 -0.53 -16.23
CA ASP A 444 22.45 -0.15 -16.04
C ASP A 444 21.75 -0.96 -14.93
N THR A 445 22.23 -2.16 -14.61
CA THR A 445 21.62 -3.02 -13.58
C THR A 445 21.75 -2.40 -12.18
N GLU A 446 22.84 -1.68 -11.90
CA GLU A 446 23.03 -0.98 -10.61
C GLU A 446 22.06 0.19 -10.39
N ARG A 447 21.39 0.68 -11.45
CA ARG A 447 20.43 1.78 -11.35
C ARG A 447 19.05 1.35 -10.84
N LEU A 448 18.72 0.07 -10.97
CA LEU A 448 17.41 -0.47 -10.62
C LEU A 448 17.31 -0.90 -9.16
N PHE A 449 18.43 -1.01 -8.45
CA PHE A 449 18.48 -1.61 -7.11
C PHE A 449 19.11 -0.69 -6.07
N LEU A 450 18.75 -0.93 -4.81
CA LEU A 450 19.40 -0.27 -3.69
C LEU A 450 20.83 -0.81 -3.51
N PRO A 451 21.80 0.02 -3.07
CA PRO A 451 23.17 -0.44 -2.81
C PRO A 451 23.27 -1.64 -1.87
N GLU A 452 22.36 -1.74 -0.90
CA GLU A 452 22.27 -2.86 0.05
C GLU A 452 21.96 -4.18 -0.65
N ASP A 453 21.06 -4.16 -1.63
CA ASP A 453 20.71 -5.35 -2.40
C ASP A 453 21.85 -5.77 -3.32
N ILE A 454 22.49 -4.82 -3.99
CA ILE A 454 23.70 -5.08 -4.81
C ILE A 454 24.77 -5.76 -3.97
N ASN A 455 25.04 -5.25 -2.77
CA ASN A 455 26.01 -5.84 -1.85
C ASN A 455 25.59 -7.24 -1.39
N PHE A 456 24.31 -7.45 -1.09
CA PHE A 456 23.78 -8.76 -0.73
C PHE A 456 24.04 -9.79 -1.83
N PHE A 457 23.68 -9.49 -3.08
CA PHE A 457 23.84 -10.44 -4.18
C PHE A 457 25.31 -10.66 -4.57
N ARG A 458 26.18 -9.66 -4.43
CA ARG A 458 27.63 -9.84 -4.58
C ARG A 458 28.18 -10.83 -3.56
N ALA A 459 27.80 -10.67 -2.29
CA ALA A 459 28.17 -11.61 -1.24
C ALA A 459 27.62 -13.02 -1.50
N GLN A 460 26.38 -13.14 -1.99
CA GLN A 460 25.82 -14.44 -2.39
C GLN A 460 26.58 -15.07 -3.54
N ARG A 461 27.03 -14.29 -4.54
CA ARG A 461 27.82 -14.81 -5.67
C ARG A 461 29.14 -15.41 -5.23
N GLU A 462 29.86 -14.72 -4.35
CA GLU A 462 31.11 -15.23 -3.76
C GLU A 462 30.85 -16.52 -2.97
N ALA A 463 29.80 -16.55 -2.14
CA ALA A 463 29.44 -17.72 -1.35
C ALA A 463 29.03 -18.93 -2.22
N VAL A 464 28.25 -18.71 -3.27
CA VAL A 464 27.81 -19.75 -4.22
C VAL A 464 29.01 -20.28 -5.01
N THR A 465 29.90 -19.40 -5.48
CA THR A 465 31.13 -19.79 -6.20
C THR A 465 32.00 -20.70 -5.34
N GLU A 466 32.20 -20.35 -4.07
CA GLU A 466 33.01 -21.15 -3.16
C GLU A 466 32.36 -22.50 -2.84
N LYS A 467 31.04 -22.54 -2.60
CA LYS A 467 30.32 -23.80 -2.38
C LYS A 467 30.35 -24.72 -3.60
N LEU A 468 30.21 -24.15 -4.80
CA LEU A 468 30.32 -24.89 -6.06
C LEU A 468 31.72 -25.49 -6.23
N ARG A 469 32.78 -24.71 -5.95
CA ARG A 469 34.17 -25.19 -5.97
C ARG A 469 34.38 -26.39 -5.02
N ILE A 470 33.94 -26.27 -3.77
CA ILE A 470 34.05 -27.34 -2.77
C ILE A 470 33.30 -28.60 -3.23
N LYS A 471 32.10 -28.46 -3.81
CA LYS A 471 31.30 -29.58 -4.35
C LYS A 471 32.06 -30.29 -5.48
N LEU A 472 32.60 -29.54 -6.44
CA LEU A 472 33.37 -30.10 -7.55
C LEU A 472 34.64 -30.84 -7.08
N GLU A 473 35.36 -30.31 -6.08
CA GLU A 473 36.52 -30.98 -5.49
C GLU A 473 36.14 -32.29 -4.79
N LYS A 474 35.03 -32.30 -4.06
CA LYS A 474 34.50 -33.49 -3.39
C LYS A 474 34.07 -34.55 -4.41
N ASP A 475 33.38 -34.15 -5.47
CA ASP A 475 32.93 -35.06 -6.53
C ASP A 475 34.13 -35.64 -7.29
N ALA A 476 35.15 -34.83 -7.59
CA ALA A 476 36.40 -35.30 -8.19
C ALA A 476 37.12 -36.32 -7.29
N LEU A 477 37.18 -36.08 -5.97
CA LEU A 477 37.77 -37.02 -5.03
C LEU A 477 36.98 -38.33 -4.96
N GLN A 478 35.64 -38.27 -4.97
CA GLN A 478 34.78 -39.45 -4.98
C GLN A 478 34.97 -40.27 -6.26
N GLN A 479 35.06 -39.61 -7.42
CA GLN A 479 35.35 -40.27 -8.70
C GLN A 479 36.72 -40.96 -8.67
N GLN A 480 37.76 -40.30 -8.13
CA GLN A 480 39.08 -40.93 -7.96
C GLN A 480 39.04 -42.15 -7.03
N LEU A 481 38.30 -42.08 -5.93
CA LEU A 481 38.12 -43.21 -5.02
C LEU A 481 37.36 -44.37 -5.68
N HIS A 482 36.35 -44.07 -6.49
CA HIS A 482 35.61 -45.07 -7.24
C HIS A 482 36.49 -45.75 -8.29
N ALA A 483 37.27 -44.98 -9.06
CA ALA A 483 38.24 -45.51 -10.01
C ALA A 483 39.31 -46.39 -9.34
N LYS A 484 39.81 -45.99 -8.16
CA LYS A 484 40.74 -46.82 -7.35
C LYS A 484 40.10 -48.12 -6.86
N LYS A 485 38.82 -48.10 -6.50
CA LYS A 485 38.09 -49.32 -6.11
C LYS A 485 37.88 -50.27 -7.29
N GLN A 486 37.52 -49.74 -8.46
CA GLN A 486 37.34 -50.53 -9.69
C GLN A 486 38.65 -51.19 -10.13
N THR A 487 39.75 -50.43 -10.21
CA THR A 487 41.08 -50.96 -10.55
C THR A 487 41.54 -52.04 -9.57
N LYS A 488 41.30 -51.87 -8.26
CA LYS A 488 41.58 -52.90 -7.26
C LYS A 488 40.73 -54.16 -7.47
N GLN A 489 39.44 -54.01 -7.78
CA GLN A 489 38.53 -55.13 -8.04
C GLN A 489 38.93 -55.91 -9.30
N GLU A 490 39.36 -55.21 -10.35
CA GLU A 490 39.90 -55.82 -11.57
C GLU A 490 41.20 -56.57 -11.29
N ALA A 491 42.14 -55.97 -10.56
CA ALA A 491 43.39 -56.63 -10.17
C ALA A 491 43.14 -57.92 -9.37
N SER A 492 42.19 -57.91 -8.43
CA SER A 492 41.79 -59.12 -7.70
C SER A 492 41.16 -60.19 -8.60
N ARG A 493 40.37 -59.79 -9.61
CA ARG A 493 39.80 -60.74 -10.59
C ARG A 493 40.87 -61.39 -11.46
N PHE A 494 41.92 -60.66 -11.84
CA PHE A 494 43.06 -61.24 -12.56
C PHE A 494 43.88 -62.18 -11.69
N ALA A 495 44.10 -61.84 -10.42
CA ALA A 495 44.84 -62.68 -9.47
C ALA A 495 44.14 -64.02 -9.16
N CYS A 496 42.81 -64.10 -9.23
CA CYS A 496 42.07 -65.36 -9.05
C CYS A 496 42.00 -66.25 -10.31
N LYS A 497 42.36 -65.72 -11.48
CA LYS A 497 42.36 -66.48 -12.75
C LYS A 497 43.73 -67.08 -13.10
N ALA A 498 44.80 -66.52 -12.53
CA ALA A 498 46.16 -67.08 -12.59
C ALA A 498 46.34 -68.07 -11.44
#